data_AF-A0A832FC85-F1
#
_entry.id   AF-A0A832FC85-F1
#
_cell.length_a   1.000
_cell.length_b   1.000
_cell.length_c   1.000
_cell.angle_alpha   90.00
_cell.angle_beta   90.00
_cell.angle_gamma   90.00
#
_symmetry.space_group_name_H-M   'P 1'
#
loop_
_entity.id
_entity.type
_entity.pdbx_description
1 polymer ?
#
loop_
_entity_poly.entity_id
_entity_poly.type
_entity_poly.pdbx_seq_one_letter_code
_entity_poly.pdbx_strand_id
1 'polypeptide(L)'
;MNKRIFLAAFLLLNAVLATAQVQPPSRRLGSTYHTNNDTSAVQDIRERLVQLALQNPNFEISDRKLSIATYQVQKAKGDWLAAISPGVNLNQLTLKPANEGNQFFPLWNVAVNIPLNYYSQRKNEVRIAKENMYIAEAEKNQRYREIRLKVLTRYEDYLMYKEMLDLQSRVTQDAYLKYRQEEQNFKDDMVGVDEYNKAFGLYKEQQDKRLQAQRNFNVAKLELEEIIGVSIDEVLGKK
;
A
#
# COMPACT_ATOMS: atom_id res chain seq x y z
N MET A 1 13.37 63.02 -4.93
CA MET A 1 13.92 62.15 -3.87
C MET A 1 12.95 60.98 -3.64
N ASN A 2 13.19 59.69 -3.87
CA ASN A 2 14.09 58.94 -4.75
C ASN A 2 13.31 57.68 -5.20
N LYS A 3 12.97 57.56 -6.49
CA LYS A 3 12.23 56.42 -7.09
C LYS A 3 13.00 55.07 -7.07
N ARG A 4 14.17 55.03 -6.42
CA ARG A 4 15.06 53.85 -6.34
C ARG A 4 14.80 52.95 -5.13
N ILE A 5 14.00 53.38 -4.16
CA ILE A 5 13.70 52.58 -2.95
C ILE A 5 12.53 51.61 -3.19
N PHE A 6 11.63 51.90 -4.13
CA PHE A 6 10.49 51.03 -4.45
C PHE A 6 10.86 49.77 -5.26
N LEU A 7 12.02 49.76 -5.93
CA LEU A 7 12.46 48.59 -6.71
C LEU A 7 13.16 47.51 -5.86
N ALA A 8 13.63 47.85 -4.66
CA ALA A 8 14.33 46.92 -3.78
C ALA A 8 13.36 46.02 -2.97
N ALA A 9 12.12 46.48 -2.73
CA ALA A 9 11.12 45.71 -2.00
C ALA A 9 10.43 44.62 -2.84
N PHE A 10 10.47 44.74 -4.18
CA PHE A 10 9.83 43.76 -5.08
C PHE A 10 10.78 42.60 -5.47
N LEU A 11 12.09 42.75 -5.26
CA LEU A 11 13.10 41.74 -5.59
C LEU A 11 13.38 40.74 -4.44
N LEU A 12 12.95 41.03 -3.21
CA LEU A 12 13.15 40.14 -2.06
C LEU A 12 11.99 39.14 -1.83
N LEU A 13 10.88 39.24 -2.59
CA LEU A 13 9.74 38.34 -2.44
C LEU A 13 9.75 37.12 -3.38
N ASN A 14 10.67 37.03 -4.35
CA ASN A 14 10.68 35.98 -5.38
C ASN A 14 11.76 34.88 -5.19
N ALA A 15 12.47 34.85 -4.07
CA ALA A 15 13.62 33.95 -3.88
C ALA A 15 13.33 32.67 -3.07
N VAL A 16 12.07 32.27 -2.88
CA VAL A 16 11.71 31.03 -2.15
C VAL A 16 10.87 30.09 -3.03
N LEU A 17 11.39 29.74 -4.20
CA LEU A 17 10.96 28.57 -4.96
C LEU A 17 12.19 27.89 -5.58
N ALA A 18 13.14 27.48 -4.74
CA ALA A 18 14.15 26.51 -5.12
C ALA A 18 13.62 25.12 -4.74
N THR A 19 13.03 24.41 -5.69
CA THR A 19 12.74 22.98 -5.57
C THR A 19 14.07 22.23 -5.46
N ALA A 20 14.39 21.77 -4.26
CA ALA A 20 15.45 20.78 -4.05
C ALA A 20 14.98 19.44 -4.66
N GLN A 21 15.39 19.15 -5.90
CA GLN A 21 15.31 17.80 -6.44
C GLN A 21 16.40 16.95 -5.77
N VAL A 22 16.02 16.20 -4.75
CA VAL A 22 16.85 15.13 -4.20
C VAL A 22 16.75 13.94 -5.16
N GLN A 23 17.80 13.70 -5.95
CA GLN A 23 17.95 12.44 -6.68
C GLN A 23 18.21 11.31 -5.68
N PRO A 24 17.43 10.21 -5.70
CA PRO A 24 17.76 9.05 -4.89
C PRO A 24 19.04 8.38 -5.44
N PRO A 25 19.93 7.87 -4.57
CA PRO A 25 21.13 7.18 -5.02
C PRO A 25 20.76 5.86 -5.69
N SER A 26 20.86 5.81 -7.03
CA SER A 26 20.79 4.55 -7.77
C SER A 26 22.15 3.83 -7.70
N ARG A 27 22.39 3.12 -6.60
CA ARG A 27 23.34 1.98 -6.59
C ARG A 27 22.54 0.70 -6.49
N ARG A 28 22.14 0.15 -7.63
CA ARG A 28 21.77 -1.26 -7.72
C ARG A 28 23.06 -2.07 -7.57
N LEU A 29 23.30 -2.62 -6.38
CA LEU A 29 24.21 -3.75 -6.22
C LEU A 29 23.63 -4.91 -7.03
N GLY A 30 24.25 -5.21 -8.17
CA GLY A 30 23.92 -6.37 -8.97
C GLY A 30 24.19 -7.64 -8.15
N SER A 31 23.11 -8.38 -7.89
CA SER A 31 23.15 -9.68 -7.24
C SER A 31 23.79 -10.70 -8.20
N THR A 32 25.02 -11.14 -7.93
CA THR A 32 25.72 -12.19 -8.69
C THR A 32 25.29 -13.58 -8.22
N TYR A 33 23.98 -13.86 -8.28
CA TYR A 33 23.46 -15.21 -8.11
C TYR A 33 22.96 -15.72 -9.46
N HIS A 34 23.72 -16.65 -10.04
CA HIS A 34 23.23 -17.48 -11.12
C HIS A 34 22.30 -18.54 -10.51
N THR A 35 21.00 -18.27 -10.51
CA THR A 35 19.99 -19.29 -10.24
C THR A 35 19.44 -19.76 -11.57
N ASN A 36 19.50 -21.08 -11.78
CA ASN A 36 18.86 -21.81 -12.88
C ASN A 36 17.52 -21.17 -13.28
N ASN A 37 17.30 -21.00 -14.57
CA ASN A 37 16.25 -20.17 -15.18
C ASN A 37 14.80 -20.44 -14.71
N ASP A 38 14.53 -21.55 -14.03
CA ASP A 38 13.22 -21.83 -13.42
C ASP A 38 13.00 -21.12 -12.08
N THR A 39 14.05 -20.89 -11.29
CA THR A 39 13.92 -20.20 -9.98
C THR A 39 13.71 -18.71 -10.19
N SER A 40 14.34 -18.12 -11.20
CA SER A 40 14.16 -16.71 -11.55
C SER A 40 12.73 -16.42 -12.01
N ALA A 41 12.11 -17.30 -12.81
CA ALA A 41 10.72 -17.14 -13.24
C ALA A 41 9.72 -17.23 -12.07
N VAL A 42 9.92 -18.16 -11.13
CA VAL A 42 9.07 -18.27 -9.92
C VAL A 42 9.27 -17.08 -8.98
N GLN A 43 10.53 -16.63 -8.79
CA GLN A 43 10.81 -15.40 -8.05
C GLN A 43 10.18 -14.18 -8.73
N ASP A 44 10.20 -14.12 -10.06
CA ASP A 44 9.60 -13.04 -10.85
C ASP A 44 8.06 -13.01 -10.67
N ILE A 45 7.38 -14.15 -10.70
CA ILE A 45 5.93 -14.23 -10.43
C ILE A 45 5.62 -13.79 -9.00
N ARG A 46 6.35 -14.30 -8.01
CA ARG A 46 6.15 -13.93 -6.60
C ARG A 46 6.33 -12.42 -6.37
N GLU A 47 7.38 -11.83 -6.92
CA GLU A 47 7.61 -10.40 -6.83
C GLU A 47 6.53 -9.60 -7.57
N ARG A 48 6.11 -10.06 -8.75
CA ARG A 48 5.03 -9.43 -9.51
C ARG A 48 3.70 -9.43 -8.74
N LEU A 49 3.34 -10.53 -8.08
CA LEU A 49 2.15 -10.60 -7.23
C LEU A 49 2.24 -9.60 -6.06
N VAL A 50 3.41 -9.49 -5.44
CA VAL A 50 3.64 -8.50 -4.38
C VAL A 50 3.51 -7.08 -4.91
N GLN A 51 4.07 -6.78 -6.08
CA GLN A 51 3.96 -5.46 -6.71
C GLN A 51 2.51 -5.09 -7.01
N LEU A 52 1.70 -6.03 -7.52
CA LEU A 52 0.28 -5.82 -7.76
C LEU A 52 -0.46 -5.53 -6.44
N ALA A 53 -0.20 -6.31 -5.38
CA ALA A 53 -0.79 -6.10 -4.08
C ALA A 53 -0.43 -4.74 -3.45
N LEU A 54 0.76 -4.19 -3.74
CA LEU A 54 1.17 -2.87 -3.24
C LEU A 54 0.45 -1.71 -3.93
N GLN A 55 -0.22 -1.95 -5.06
CA GLN A 55 -1.08 -0.95 -5.71
C GLN A 55 -2.47 -0.86 -5.05
N ASN A 56 -2.76 -1.70 -4.07
CA ASN A 56 -4.03 -1.71 -3.34
C ASN A 56 -4.13 -0.46 -2.41
N PRO A 57 -5.34 0.14 -2.26
CA PRO A 57 -5.60 1.26 -1.34
C PRO A 57 -5.07 1.05 0.08
N ASN A 58 -5.01 -0.19 0.55
CA ASN A 58 -4.49 -0.53 1.89
C ASN A 58 -3.01 -0.15 2.09
N PHE A 59 -2.18 -0.21 1.05
CA PHE A 59 -0.78 0.24 1.13
C PHE A 59 -0.67 1.74 0.91
N GLU A 60 -1.49 2.32 0.02
CA GLU A 60 -1.54 3.75 -0.25
C GLU A 60 -1.76 4.58 1.04
N ILE A 61 -2.60 4.10 1.97
CA ILE A 61 -2.80 4.77 3.26
C ILE A 61 -1.47 4.97 4.02
N SER A 62 -0.56 4.00 3.97
CA SER A 62 0.75 4.10 4.64
C SER A 62 1.66 5.13 3.97
N ASP A 63 1.61 5.23 2.64
CA ASP A 63 2.29 6.29 1.89
C ASP A 63 1.75 7.68 2.21
N ARG A 64 0.43 7.81 2.35
CA ARG A 64 -0.23 9.06 2.72
C ARG A 64 0.14 9.47 4.15
N LYS A 65 0.21 8.52 5.10
CA LYS A 65 0.67 8.79 6.48
C LYS A 65 2.10 9.35 6.51
N LEU A 66 3.03 8.75 5.76
CA LEU A 66 4.39 9.27 5.65
C LEU A 66 4.42 10.68 5.04
N SER A 67 3.60 10.93 4.02
CA SER A 67 3.46 12.26 3.42
C SER A 67 2.95 13.29 4.43
N ILE A 68 1.93 12.94 5.22
CA ILE A 68 1.41 13.80 6.30
C ILE A 68 2.52 14.11 7.32
N ALA A 69 3.26 13.12 7.78
CA ALA A 69 4.35 13.32 8.73
C ALA A 69 5.47 14.20 8.15
N THR A 70 5.76 14.05 6.86
CA THR A 70 6.72 14.92 6.14
C THR A 70 6.25 16.37 6.12
N TYR A 71 4.97 16.62 5.83
CA TYR A 71 4.39 17.97 5.89
C TYR A 71 4.37 18.54 7.30
N GLN A 72 4.19 17.72 8.33
CA GLN A 72 4.31 18.16 9.73
C GLN A 72 5.73 18.63 10.06
N VAL A 73 6.77 17.96 9.55
CA VAL A 73 8.16 18.43 9.69
C VAL A 73 8.36 19.77 8.99
N GLN A 74 7.83 19.93 7.77
CA GLN A 74 7.92 21.20 7.03
C GLN A 74 7.18 22.33 7.74
N LYS A 75 5.97 22.05 8.25
CA LYS A 75 5.19 22.98 9.07
C LYS A 75 5.98 23.39 10.32
N ALA A 76 6.48 22.44 11.12
CA ALA A 76 7.26 22.73 12.32
C ALA A 76 8.52 23.56 12.02
N LYS A 77 9.15 23.34 10.86
CA LYS A 77 10.29 24.14 10.39
C LYS A 77 9.90 25.55 9.94
N GLY A 78 8.70 25.75 9.41
CA GLY A 78 8.19 27.05 8.92
C GLY A 78 7.42 27.85 9.97
N ASP A 79 7.02 27.20 11.07
CA ASP A 79 6.24 27.76 12.17
C ASP A 79 6.91 28.95 12.87
N TRP A 80 8.20 29.20 12.59
CA TRP A 80 8.89 30.42 13.06
C TRP A 80 8.27 31.71 12.49
N LEU A 81 7.65 31.62 11.30
CA LEU A 81 6.95 32.75 10.64
C LEU A 81 5.71 33.20 11.42
N ALA A 82 5.16 32.34 12.28
CA ALA A 82 4.01 32.69 13.11
C ALA A 82 4.29 33.80 14.14
N ALA A 83 5.57 34.11 14.42
CA ALA A 83 5.95 35.24 15.26
C ALA A 83 5.72 36.61 14.60
N ILE A 84 5.51 36.65 13.28
CA ILE A 84 5.28 37.88 12.52
C ILE A 84 3.79 37.98 12.21
N SER A 85 3.12 38.98 12.77
CA SER A 85 1.70 39.23 12.54
C SER A 85 1.49 40.61 11.91
N PRO A 86 1.23 40.70 10.60
CA PRO A 86 0.79 41.94 9.98
C PRO A 86 -0.67 42.19 10.36
N GLY A 87 -0.96 43.40 10.84
CA GLY A 87 -2.30 43.88 11.16
C GLY A 87 -2.66 45.10 10.33
N VAL A 88 -3.95 45.21 10.01
CA VAL A 88 -4.54 46.41 9.39
C VAL A 88 -5.62 46.90 10.34
N ASN A 89 -5.54 48.16 10.74
CA ASN A 89 -6.51 48.79 11.63
C ASN A 89 -7.48 49.64 10.81
N LEU A 90 -8.68 49.12 10.55
CA LEU A 90 -9.75 49.85 9.87
C LEU A 90 -10.70 50.43 10.91
N ASN A 91 -10.52 51.72 11.26
CA ASN A 91 -11.40 52.43 12.17
C ASN A 91 -12.30 53.42 11.39
N GLN A 92 -13.50 53.76 11.91
CA GLN A 92 -14.42 54.71 11.26
C GLN A 92 -13.76 56.09 11.01
N LEU A 93 -12.82 56.50 11.86
CA LEU A 93 -11.99 57.70 11.70
C LEU A 93 -11.02 57.61 10.50
N THR A 94 -10.58 56.40 10.15
CA THR A 94 -9.70 56.12 9.00
C THR A 94 -10.49 56.02 7.68
N LEU A 95 -11.79 55.67 7.75
CA LEU A 95 -12.70 55.52 6.60
C LEU A 95 -13.52 56.78 6.30
N LYS A 96 -13.77 57.62 7.32
CA LYS A 96 -14.46 58.92 7.23
C LYS A 96 -13.75 59.93 8.13
N PRO A 97 -12.77 60.72 7.62
CA PRO A 97 -12.12 61.75 8.41
C PRO A 97 -13.12 62.89 8.68
N ALA A 98 -13.79 62.85 9.84
CA ALA A 98 -14.91 63.74 10.12
C ALA A 98 -14.52 65.10 10.74
N ASN A 99 -13.25 65.35 11.06
CA ASN A 99 -12.79 66.64 11.60
C ASN A 99 -11.29 66.86 11.35
N GLU A 100 -10.88 68.11 11.10
CA GLU A 100 -9.50 68.58 10.89
C GLU A 100 -8.60 68.55 12.17
N GLY A 101 -8.91 67.66 13.11
CA GLY A 101 -8.11 67.44 14.31
C GLY A 101 -7.11 66.31 14.09
N ASN A 102 -5.81 66.63 14.14
CA ASN A 102 -4.68 65.70 14.04
C ASN A 102 -4.88 64.43 14.89
N GLN A 103 -5.40 63.36 14.30
CA GLN A 103 -5.54 62.07 14.97
C GLN A 103 -4.83 60.99 14.15
N PHE A 104 -3.58 60.75 14.51
CA PHE A 104 -2.67 59.82 13.85
C PHE A 104 -2.83 58.41 14.41
N PHE A 105 -3.81 57.65 13.93
CA PHE A 105 -3.83 56.19 14.13
C PHE A 105 -3.24 55.50 12.90
N PRO A 106 -2.17 54.70 13.05
CA PRO A 106 -1.56 54.01 11.92
C PRO A 106 -2.52 52.95 11.34
N LEU A 107 -2.84 53.09 10.06
CA LEU A 107 -3.70 52.19 9.28
C LEU A 107 -3.13 50.75 9.21
N TRP A 108 -1.82 50.61 9.27
CA TRP A 108 -1.11 49.33 9.27
C TRP A 108 -0.22 49.24 10.51
N ASN A 109 -0.15 48.05 11.11
CA ASN A 109 0.77 47.74 12.20
C ASN A 109 1.42 46.39 11.94
N VAL A 110 2.68 46.23 12.33
CA VAL A 110 3.36 44.94 12.32
C VAL A 110 3.78 44.65 13.75
N ALA A 111 3.29 43.55 14.31
CA ALA A 111 3.66 43.10 15.63
C ALA A 111 4.56 41.85 15.52
N VAL A 112 5.66 41.86 16.26
CA VAL A 112 6.53 40.69 16.44
C VAL A 112 6.39 40.25 17.89
N ASN A 113 5.85 39.04 18.11
CA ASN A 113 5.71 38.46 19.44
C ASN A 113 6.59 37.22 19.54
N ILE A 114 7.69 37.33 20.29
CA ILE A 114 8.66 36.24 20.49
C ILE A 114 8.67 35.90 21.98
N PRO A 115 8.00 34.81 22.40
CA PRO A 115 8.13 34.27 23.75
C PRO A 115 9.59 33.96 24.10
N LEU A 116 9.98 34.11 25.36
CA LEU A 116 11.36 33.83 25.81
C LEU A 116 11.80 32.37 25.56
N ASN A 117 10.85 31.43 25.56
CA ASN A 117 11.09 30.00 25.31
C ASN A 117 11.01 29.61 23.81
N TYR A 118 10.76 30.56 22.91
CA TYR A 118 10.41 30.29 21.51
C TYR A 118 11.42 29.38 20.80
N TYR A 119 12.71 29.73 20.86
CA TYR A 119 13.75 28.97 20.16
C TYR A 119 13.94 27.54 20.71
N SER A 120 13.81 27.36 22.02
CA SER A 120 13.93 26.04 22.66
C SER A 120 12.74 25.16 22.28
N GLN A 121 11.53 25.71 22.37
CA GLN A 121 10.30 25.02 22.02
C GLN A 121 10.30 24.60 20.53
N ARG A 122 10.65 25.49 19.60
CA ARG A 122 10.67 25.19 18.17
C ARG A 122 11.68 24.10 17.79
N LYS A 123 12.87 24.11 18.40
CA LYS A 123 13.85 23.02 18.18
C LYS A 123 13.29 21.67 18.61
N ASN A 124 12.60 21.62 19.75
CA ASN A 124 11.99 20.39 20.25
C ASN A 124 10.82 19.94 19.36
N GLU A 125 9.96 20.85 18.92
CA GLU A 125 8.85 20.54 18.00
C GLU A 125 9.33 19.96 16.67
N VAL A 126 10.40 20.52 16.08
CA VAL A 126 11.01 19.96 14.86
C VAL A 126 11.58 18.57 15.11
N ARG A 127 12.21 18.33 16.27
CA ARG A 127 12.72 17.00 16.63
C ARG A 127 11.58 16.01 16.77
N ILE A 128 10.51 16.36 17.49
CA ILE A 128 9.32 15.50 17.65
C ILE A 128 8.71 15.17 16.28
N ALA A 129 8.53 16.17 15.41
CA ALA A 129 7.99 15.95 14.07
C ALA A 129 8.86 15.01 13.23
N LYS A 130 10.20 15.10 13.35
CA LYS A 130 11.13 14.18 12.66
C LYS A 130 11.01 12.76 13.19
N GLU A 131 10.96 12.57 14.51
CA GLU A 131 10.75 11.24 15.09
C GLU A 131 9.43 10.64 14.61
N ASN A 132 8.34 11.43 14.58
CA ASN A 132 7.06 10.99 14.03
C ASN A 132 7.14 10.60 12.54
N MET A 133 7.95 11.31 11.74
CA MET A 133 8.21 10.94 10.35
C MET A 133 8.97 9.61 10.23
N TYR A 134 9.99 9.39 11.05
CA TYR A 134 10.72 8.12 11.09
C TYR A 134 9.83 6.96 11.55
N ILE A 135 8.95 7.19 12.52
CA ILE A 135 7.93 6.22 12.92
C ILE A 135 7.02 5.88 11.74
N ALA A 136 6.50 6.88 11.03
CA ALA A 136 5.63 6.65 9.86
C ALA A 136 6.35 5.89 8.73
N GLU A 137 7.65 6.14 8.52
CA GLU A 137 8.47 5.40 7.56
C GLU A 137 8.66 3.94 7.99
N ALA A 138 8.96 3.70 9.27
CA ALA A 138 9.08 2.36 9.83
C ALA A 138 7.75 1.58 9.75
N GLU A 139 6.62 2.23 10.03
CA GLU A 139 5.27 1.68 9.88
C GLU A 139 4.98 1.29 8.43
N LYS A 140 5.31 2.16 7.46
CA LYS A 140 5.17 1.84 6.03
C LYS A 140 5.99 0.61 5.65
N ASN A 141 7.24 0.53 6.09
CA ASN A 141 8.12 -0.61 5.80
C ASN A 141 7.62 -1.90 6.46
N GLN A 142 7.08 -1.80 7.68
CA GLN A 142 6.43 -2.92 8.35
C GLN A 142 5.20 -3.38 7.56
N ARG A 143 4.36 -2.44 7.10
CA ARG A 143 3.19 -2.75 6.29
C ARG A 143 3.54 -3.43 4.98
N TYR A 144 4.61 -2.98 4.32
CA TYR A 144 5.15 -3.65 3.12
C TYR A 144 5.49 -5.12 3.41
N ARG A 145 6.19 -5.41 4.51
CA ARG A 145 6.57 -6.77 4.89
C ARG A 145 5.35 -7.65 5.19
N GLU A 146 4.34 -7.09 5.86
CA GLU A 146 3.08 -7.79 6.16
C GLU A 146 2.32 -8.15 4.89
N ILE A 147 2.17 -7.20 3.96
CA ILE A 147 1.51 -7.44 2.67
C ILE A 147 2.28 -8.49 1.89
N ARG A 148 3.60 -8.37 1.82
CA ARG A 148 4.47 -9.35 1.16
C ARG A 148 4.26 -10.75 1.74
N LEU A 149 4.33 -10.89 3.07
CA LEU A 149 4.10 -12.17 3.74
C LEU A 149 2.72 -12.73 3.37
N LYS A 150 1.67 -11.91 3.49
CA LYS A 150 0.29 -12.32 3.22
C LYS A 150 0.11 -12.82 1.78
N VAL A 151 0.62 -12.08 0.80
CA VAL A 151 0.56 -12.45 -0.63
C VAL A 151 1.28 -13.77 -0.88
N LEU A 152 2.49 -13.92 -0.36
CA LEU A 152 3.28 -15.13 -0.56
C LEU A 152 2.62 -16.34 0.10
N THR A 153 2.12 -16.21 1.32
CA THR A 153 1.35 -17.28 1.98
C THR A 153 0.14 -17.69 1.17
N ARG A 154 -0.64 -16.72 0.66
CA ARG A 154 -1.82 -17.02 -0.18
C ARG A 154 -1.47 -17.65 -1.51
N TYR A 155 -0.33 -17.29 -2.09
CA TYR A 155 0.17 -17.94 -3.28
C TYR A 155 0.56 -19.40 -3.02
N GLU A 156 1.21 -19.70 -1.90
CA GLU A 156 1.50 -21.09 -1.50
C GLU A 156 0.22 -21.88 -1.22
N ASP A 157 -0.78 -21.29 -0.54
CA ASP A 157 -2.09 -21.91 -0.33
C ASP A 157 -2.75 -22.26 -1.68
N TYR A 158 -2.73 -21.33 -2.64
CA TYR A 158 -3.23 -21.55 -4.01
C TYR A 158 -2.52 -22.73 -4.69
N LEU A 159 -1.18 -22.78 -4.65
CA LEU A 159 -0.41 -23.88 -5.24
C LEU A 159 -0.73 -25.22 -4.57
N MET A 160 -0.83 -25.24 -3.24
CA MET A 160 -1.16 -26.43 -2.46
C MET A 160 -2.55 -26.96 -2.85
N TYR A 161 -3.59 -26.12 -2.84
CA TYR A 161 -4.94 -26.57 -3.15
C TYR A 161 -5.10 -26.97 -4.62
N LYS A 162 -4.34 -26.36 -5.53
CA LYS A 162 -4.27 -26.78 -6.93
C LYS A 162 -3.76 -28.21 -7.05
N GLU A 163 -2.67 -28.53 -6.35
CA GLU A 163 -2.10 -29.87 -6.34
C GLU A 163 -3.04 -30.88 -5.67
N MET A 164 -3.67 -30.51 -4.54
CA MET A 164 -4.66 -31.37 -3.88
C MET A 164 -5.85 -31.70 -4.81
N LEU A 165 -6.31 -30.73 -5.60
CA LEU A 165 -7.36 -30.96 -6.59
C LEU A 165 -6.90 -31.90 -7.71
N ASP A 166 -5.68 -31.75 -8.22
CA ASP A 166 -5.13 -32.66 -9.24
C ASP A 166 -5.05 -34.10 -8.71
N LEU A 167 -4.46 -34.27 -7.52
CA LEU A 167 -4.34 -35.58 -6.85
C LEU A 167 -5.71 -36.21 -6.60
N GLN A 168 -6.64 -35.46 -6.00
CA GLN A 168 -7.98 -35.98 -5.73
C GLN A 168 -8.76 -36.29 -7.01
N SER A 169 -8.52 -35.55 -8.09
CA SER A 169 -9.10 -35.86 -9.40
C SER A 169 -8.61 -37.20 -9.95
N ARG A 170 -7.32 -37.52 -9.79
CA ARG A 170 -6.75 -38.83 -10.17
C ARG A 170 -7.35 -39.96 -9.33
N VAL A 171 -7.37 -39.81 -8.00
CA VAL A 171 -7.97 -40.80 -7.09
C VAL A 171 -9.45 -41.06 -7.42
N THR A 172 -10.19 -40.00 -7.75
CA THR A 172 -11.60 -40.12 -8.16
C THR A 172 -11.75 -40.84 -9.48
N GLN A 173 -10.85 -40.59 -10.44
CA GLN A 173 -10.82 -41.29 -11.72
C GLN A 173 -10.53 -42.78 -11.53
N ASP A 174 -9.58 -43.15 -10.68
CA ASP A 174 -9.26 -44.55 -10.37
C ASP A 174 -10.46 -45.26 -9.72
N ALA A 175 -11.12 -44.60 -8.77
CA ALA A 175 -12.35 -45.12 -8.14
C ALA A 175 -13.49 -45.29 -9.16
N TYR A 176 -13.61 -44.37 -10.12
CA TYR A 176 -14.58 -44.49 -11.21
C TYR A 176 -14.27 -45.68 -12.11
N LEU A 177 -13.01 -45.86 -12.53
CA LEU A 177 -12.59 -47.00 -13.35
C LEU A 177 -12.86 -48.33 -12.64
N LYS A 178 -12.58 -48.41 -11.34
CA LYS A 178 -12.91 -49.59 -10.54
C LYS A 178 -14.41 -49.84 -10.47
N TYR A 179 -15.21 -48.81 -10.21
CA TYR A 179 -16.68 -48.92 -10.26
C TYR A 179 -17.17 -49.45 -11.61
N ARG A 180 -16.64 -48.93 -12.72
CA ARG A 180 -17.00 -49.39 -14.08
C ARG A 180 -16.61 -50.84 -14.34
N GLN A 181 -15.46 -51.28 -13.82
CA GLN A 181 -15.04 -52.67 -13.92
C GLN A 181 -15.97 -53.59 -13.12
N GLU A 182 -16.30 -53.25 -11.87
CA GLU A 182 -17.23 -54.06 -11.07
C GLU A 182 -18.66 -54.03 -11.62
N GLU A 183 -19.08 -52.92 -12.23
CA GLU A 183 -20.37 -52.85 -12.94
C GLU A 183 -20.40 -53.85 -14.12
N GLN A 184 -19.29 -54.04 -14.83
CA GLN A 184 -19.19 -55.03 -15.89
C GLN A 184 -19.15 -56.46 -15.33
N ASN A 185 -18.30 -56.71 -14.33
CA ASN A 185 -18.22 -58.00 -13.66
C ASN A 185 -19.57 -58.45 -13.09
N PHE A 186 -20.36 -57.52 -12.55
CA PHE A 186 -21.71 -57.80 -12.02
C PHE A 186 -22.69 -58.17 -13.14
N LYS A 187 -22.62 -57.48 -14.30
CA LYS A 187 -23.43 -57.83 -15.48
C LYS A 187 -23.09 -59.20 -16.05
N ASP A 188 -21.84 -59.61 -15.89
CA ASP A 188 -21.32 -60.90 -16.33
C ASP A 188 -21.45 -61.98 -15.23
N ASP A 189 -22.20 -61.72 -14.14
CA ASP A 189 -22.42 -62.59 -12.97
C ASP A 189 -21.11 -63.06 -12.27
N MET A 190 -20.00 -62.34 -12.43
CA MET A 190 -18.70 -62.66 -11.84
C MET A 190 -18.54 -62.18 -10.39
N VAL A 191 -19.32 -61.17 -9.97
CA VAL A 191 -19.29 -60.61 -8.60
C VAL A 191 -20.71 -60.40 -8.07
N GLY A 192 -20.83 -60.37 -6.74
CA GLY A 192 -22.11 -60.12 -6.06
C GLY A 192 -22.51 -58.64 -6.03
N VAL A 193 -23.76 -58.39 -5.64
CA VAL A 193 -24.30 -57.03 -5.48
C VAL A 193 -23.56 -56.22 -4.40
N ASP A 194 -22.99 -56.88 -3.40
CA ASP A 194 -22.27 -56.24 -2.30
C ASP A 194 -20.94 -55.63 -2.78
N GLU A 195 -20.16 -56.35 -3.58
CA GLU A 195 -18.94 -55.86 -4.22
C GLU A 195 -19.23 -54.67 -5.15
N TYR A 196 -20.29 -54.76 -5.96
CA TYR A 196 -20.75 -53.66 -6.82
C TYR A 196 -21.09 -52.41 -5.99
N ASN A 197 -21.94 -52.56 -4.97
CA ASN A 197 -22.36 -51.46 -4.10
C ASN A 197 -21.18 -50.83 -3.35
N LYS A 198 -20.20 -51.64 -2.94
CA LYS A 198 -18.96 -51.15 -2.30
C LYS A 198 -18.13 -50.30 -3.25
N ALA A 199 -17.96 -50.72 -4.49
CA ALA A 199 -17.24 -49.94 -5.51
C ALA A 199 -17.97 -48.64 -5.86
N PHE A 200 -19.29 -48.70 -6.01
CA PHE A 200 -20.14 -47.53 -6.23
C PHE A 200 -20.07 -46.53 -5.07
N GLY A 201 -20.19 -47.02 -3.83
CA GLY A 201 -20.08 -46.19 -2.62
C GLY A 201 -18.72 -45.49 -2.52
N LEU A 202 -17.63 -46.22 -2.79
CA LEU A 202 -16.28 -45.65 -2.82
C LEU A 202 -16.16 -44.54 -3.88
N TYR A 203 -16.65 -44.77 -5.11
CA TYR A 203 -16.64 -43.74 -6.15
C TYR A 203 -17.39 -42.48 -5.72
N LYS A 204 -18.56 -42.63 -5.09
CA LYS A 204 -19.36 -41.50 -4.58
C LYS A 204 -18.66 -40.73 -3.47
N GLU A 205 -18.01 -41.42 -2.54
CA GLU A 205 -17.19 -40.79 -1.51
C GLU A 205 -16.03 -39.99 -2.11
N GLN A 206 -15.30 -40.56 -3.08
CA GLN A 206 -14.19 -39.84 -3.72
C GLN A 206 -14.68 -38.65 -4.57
N GLN A 207 -15.85 -38.77 -5.20
CA GLN A 207 -16.48 -37.68 -5.93
C GLN A 207 -16.81 -36.49 -5.01
N ASP A 208 -17.32 -36.75 -3.80
CA ASP A 208 -17.57 -35.70 -2.81
C ASP A 208 -16.26 -35.02 -2.36
N LYS A 209 -15.23 -35.81 -2.04
CA LYS A 209 -13.89 -35.30 -1.70
C LYS A 209 -13.30 -34.43 -2.81
N ARG A 210 -13.49 -34.80 -4.08
CA ARG A 210 -13.07 -33.98 -5.23
C ARG A 210 -13.80 -32.66 -5.29
N LEU A 211 -15.11 -32.65 -5.03
CA LEU A 211 -15.90 -31.42 -5.01
C LEU A 211 -15.42 -30.48 -3.89
N GLN A 212 -15.10 -31.02 -2.71
CA GLN A 212 -14.51 -30.25 -1.62
C GLN A 212 -13.13 -29.68 -1.99
N ALA A 213 -12.25 -30.49 -2.61
CA ALA A 213 -10.95 -30.02 -3.09
C ALA A 213 -11.10 -28.90 -4.13
N GLN A 214 -12.05 -29.02 -5.06
CA GLN A 214 -12.36 -27.99 -6.06
C GLN A 214 -12.82 -26.69 -5.40
N ARG A 215 -13.73 -26.78 -4.42
CA ARG A 215 -14.18 -25.62 -3.65
C ARG A 215 -12.99 -24.93 -2.98
N ASN A 216 -12.13 -25.68 -2.30
CA ASN A 216 -11.00 -25.11 -1.57
C ASN A 216 -9.99 -24.44 -2.50
N PHE A 217 -9.71 -25.05 -3.66
CA PHE A 217 -8.91 -24.41 -4.72
C PHE A 217 -9.53 -23.10 -5.21
N ASN A 218 -10.84 -23.08 -5.48
CA ASN A 218 -11.54 -21.88 -5.92
C ASN A 218 -11.50 -20.77 -4.87
N VAL A 219 -11.68 -21.11 -3.59
CA VAL A 219 -11.59 -20.14 -2.48
C VAL A 219 -10.16 -19.59 -2.37
N ALA A 220 -9.14 -20.45 -2.39
CA ALA A 220 -7.74 -20.01 -2.32
C ALA A 220 -7.36 -19.10 -3.50
N LYS A 221 -7.89 -19.38 -4.70
CA LYS A 221 -7.76 -18.52 -5.87
C LYS A 221 -8.38 -17.14 -5.60
N LEU A 222 -9.64 -17.08 -5.16
CA LEU A 222 -10.33 -15.82 -4.87
C LEU A 222 -9.64 -15.01 -3.78
N GLU A 223 -9.14 -15.65 -2.72
CA GLU A 223 -8.41 -14.96 -1.64
C GLU A 223 -7.09 -14.34 -2.12
N LEU A 224 -6.41 -14.98 -3.06
CA LEU A 224 -5.21 -14.41 -3.68
C LEU A 224 -5.58 -13.23 -4.59
N GLU A 225 -6.60 -13.40 -5.42
CA GLU A 225 -7.12 -12.38 -6.36
C GLU A 225 -7.61 -11.13 -5.63
N GLU A 226 -8.26 -11.28 -4.48
CA GLU A 226 -8.69 -10.17 -3.62
C GLU A 226 -7.52 -9.26 -3.22
N ILE A 227 -6.37 -9.85 -2.90
CA ILE A 227 -5.21 -9.09 -2.42
C ILE A 227 -4.47 -8.41 -3.57
N ILE A 228 -4.30 -9.10 -4.69
CA ILE A 228 -3.57 -8.57 -5.86
C ILE A 228 -4.44 -7.69 -6.77
N GLY A 229 -5.76 -7.77 -6.65
CA GLY A 229 -6.73 -6.95 -7.39
C GLY A 229 -6.94 -7.33 -8.86
N VAL A 230 -6.37 -8.45 -9.31
CA VAL A 230 -6.47 -8.97 -10.69
C VAL A 230 -6.58 -10.50 -10.67
N SER A 231 -7.01 -11.10 -11.78
CA SER A 231 -7.07 -12.56 -11.90
C SER A 231 -5.68 -13.19 -11.91
N ILE A 232 -5.50 -14.31 -11.20
CA ILE A 232 -4.22 -15.03 -11.20
C ILE A 232 -3.89 -15.62 -12.58
N ASP A 233 -4.90 -15.95 -13.39
CA ASP A 233 -4.71 -16.52 -14.72
C ASP A 233 -4.07 -15.49 -15.68
N GLU A 234 -4.45 -14.21 -15.53
CA GLU A 234 -3.86 -13.10 -16.30
C GLU A 234 -2.39 -12.89 -15.94
N VAL A 235 -2.03 -13.02 -14.66
CA VAL A 235 -0.65 -12.89 -14.20
C VAL A 235 0.22 -14.03 -14.71
N LEU A 236 -0.33 -15.24 -14.75
CA LEU A 236 0.36 -16.44 -15.25
C LEU A 236 0.40 -16.53 -16.79
N GLY A 237 -0.24 -15.59 -17.50
CA GLY A 237 -0.25 -15.55 -18.96
C GLY A 237 -1.07 -16.68 -19.61
N LYS A 238 -1.99 -17.30 -18.87
CA LYS A 238 -2.91 -18.30 -19.42
C LYS A 238 -4.15 -17.59 -19.95
N LYS A 239 -4.21 -17.39 -21.27
CA LYS A 239 -5.44 -17.04 -21.99
C LYS A 239 -6.21 -18.30 -22.37
#